data_AF-E4YQT3-F1
#
_entry.id   AF-E4YQT3-F1
#
_cell.length_a   1.000
_cell.length_b   1.000
_cell.length_c   1.000
_cell.angle_alpha   90.00
_cell.angle_beta   90.00
_cell.angle_gamma   90.00
#
_symmetry.space_group_name_H-M   'P 1'
#
loop_
_entity.id
_entity.type
_entity.pdbx_description
1 polymer ?
#
loop_
_entity_poly.entity_id
_entity_poly.type
_entity_poly.pdbx_seq_one_letter_code
_entity_poly.pdbx_strand_id
1 'polypeptide(L)'
;MDKPEKVYEDYHFSIPPLAGAEIQFPAVNVQQDRKRRVSIVPLAGEKIVSLSSPARKLSDKQPKVKNNANKKFTDETFNITNGERLSSMKVEMAKKRFEVNGLQAHDVIQGSLGDCWFLSALSTLVDEGEGAPQYKLQNKIKTEIAEKVLQADRNSTEEAHAQGKYHFSFYNVSGWQEVKIDDRLPPSLSASQSKDSEWWVPLAEKAYAKFHGGYGSLDGGNTNWSLTELSGGISCELKNLASSLERVTNIELESVLLAIKDDSMICCSNLDDTNNSDEIKGLVSLHAYAVLRVERMALRTGEELTMIKLRNPWGSTEWTGKWADKDKDSWRKVRKREKKRIGFENKDDGSFWMTFEDWIKEFEIFNFCALPHLDSNREDGPQSNKKDSFISGFFKPGSSSPAIPSQLSKTFLESKFNAQAYFEVTENIIEEKKQTRLVWLQLLLDSKITEKTQVIIDLYRISVKPKRKLEKEELKKARGSKVLPLIPFSRGYEIEIYKHNGYLFDLKPGKYLISFAACKEGKSDQFAWKLRAFGNDIKLNNLN
;
A
#
# COMPACT_ATOMS: atom_id res chain seq x y z
N MET A 1 -65.24 -2.42 15.25
CA MET A 1 -64.91 -3.86 15.34
C MET A 1 -64.08 -4.13 14.09
N ASP A 2 -62.76 -4.32 14.16
CA ASP A 2 -61.93 -4.76 15.31
C ASP A 2 -60.48 -4.23 15.34
N LYS A 3 -59.81 -4.47 16.49
CA LYS A 3 -58.36 -4.51 16.75
C LYS A 3 -58.03 -5.97 17.16
N PRO A 4 -56.79 -6.54 17.04
CA PRO A 4 -55.50 -5.93 17.47
C PRO A 4 -54.25 -6.28 16.59
N GLU A 5 -53.02 -5.87 16.91
CA GLU A 5 -52.57 -4.49 17.22
C GLU A 5 -51.17 -4.18 16.61
N LYS A 6 -50.06 -4.81 17.04
CA LYS A 6 -48.71 -4.66 16.44
C LYS A 6 -47.77 -5.85 16.71
N VAL A 7 -46.95 -6.20 15.71
CA VAL A 7 -45.62 -6.81 15.89
C VAL A 7 -44.63 -6.10 14.95
N TYR A 8 -43.47 -5.71 15.48
CA TYR A 8 -42.28 -5.34 14.71
C TYR A 8 -41.33 -6.54 14.79
N GLU A 9 -40.75 -6.99 13.68
CA GLU A 9 -39.52 -7.80 13.70
C GLU A 9 -38.80 -7.78 12.35
N ASP A 10 -37.52 -8.17 12.37
CA ASP A 10 -36.49 -7.74 11.42
C ASP A 10 -36.47 -8.49 10.07
N TYR A 11 -36.10 -7.77 9.01
CA TYR A 11 -35.82 -8.36 7.69
C TYR A 11 -34.34 -8.77 7.56
N HIS A 12 -34.04 -10.03 7.87
CA HIS A 12 -32.86 -10.71 7.33
C HIS A 12 -33.17 -11.22 5.91
N PHE A 13 -32.25 -11.00 4.96
CA PHE A 13 -32.35 -11.54 3.60
C PHE A 13 -31.78 -12.96 3.53
N SER A 14 -32.57 -13.90 3.00
CA SER A 14 -32.15 -15.29 2.72
C SER A 14 -32.27 -15.60 1.23
N ILE A 15 -31.24 -16.29 0.71
CA ILE A 15 -31.16 -16.81 -0.66
C ILE A 15 -31.95 -18.14 -0.74
N PRO A 16 -32.66 -18.47 -1.85
CA PRO A 16 -33.59 -19.61 -1.88
C PRO A 16 -32.89 -21.00 -1.81
N PRO A 17 -33.56 -22.01 -1.24
CA PRO A 17 -32.96 -23.32 -0.92
C PRO A 17 -33.14 -24.40 -2.01
N LEU A 18 -32.22 -25.38 -2.01
CA LEU A 18 -32.49 -26.75 -2.49
C LEU A 18 -32.98 -27.61 -1.31
N ALA A 19 -33.78 -28.64 -1.60
CA ALA A 19 -34.76 -29.17 -0.66
C ALA A 19 -34.24 -30.09 0.47
N GLY A 20 -34.78 -29.87 1.68
CA GLY A 20 -35.51 -30.92 2.41
C GLY A 20 -34.77 -31.80 3.43
N ALA A 21 -34.63 -31.32 4.68
CA ALA A 21 -34.85 -32.10 5.91
C ALA A 21 -34.83 -31.16 7.14
N GLU A 22 -35.85 -31.23 8.00
CA GLU A 22 -35.96 -30.38 9.21
C GLU A 22 -35.31 -31.03 10.45
N ILE A 23 -34.56 -30.26 11.24
CA ILE A 23 -34.23 -30.57 12.65
C ILE A 23 -34.28 -29.28 13.48
N GLN A 24 -34.86 -29.35 14.68
CA GLN A 24 -35.10 -28.23 15.59
C GLN A 24 -33.84 -27.79 16.38
N PHE A 25 -33.79 -26.51 16.77
CA PHE A 25 -32.83 -25.98 17.75
C PHE A 25 -33.51 -25.65 19.09
N PRO A 26 -32.90 -25.97 20.25
CA PRO A 26 -33.39 -25.57 21.56
C PRO A 26 -32.98 -24.13 21.92
N ALA A 27 -33.88 -23.39 22.57
CA ALA A 27 -33.62 -22.04 23.05
C ALA A 27 -32.75 -22.03 24.32
N VAL A 28 -31.91 -20.99 24.48
CA VAL A 28 -31.15 -20.73 25.71
C VAL A 28 -31.44 -19.32 26.22
N ASN A 29 -31.82 -19.22 27.49
CA ASN A 29 -32.24 -17.99 28.15
C ASN A 29 -31.10 -16.99 28.36
N VAL A 30 -31.41 -15.70 28.18
CA VAL A 30 -30.62 -14.60 28.72
C VAL A 30 -31.14 -14.25 30.10
N GLN A 31 -30.28 -14.32 31.13
CA GLN A 31 -30.52 -13.64 32.40
C GLN A 31 -29.49 -12.53 32.61
N GLN A 32 -30.01 -11.35 32.95
CA GLN A 32 -29.23 -10.23 33.45
C GLN A 32 -28.73 -10.55 34.86
N ASP A 33 -27.55 -10.06 35.23
CA ASP A 33 -27.35 -9.65 36.62
C ASP A 33 -26.48 -8.39 36.75
N ARG A 34 -26.66 -7.67 37.85
CA ARG A 34 -26.24 -6.28 38.06
C ARG A 34 -25.30 -6.12 39.24
N LYS A 35 -24.40 -5.13 39.13
CA LYS A 35 -23.55 -4.51 40.19
C LYS A 35 -22.37 -5.34 40.70
N ARG A 36 -21.18 -4.72 40.64
CA ARG A 36 -20.34 -4.46 41.84
C ARG A 36 -19.44 -3.25 41.58
N ARG A 37 -19.44 -2.28 42.51
CA ARG A 37 -18.40 -1.23 42.61
C ARG A 37 -17.24 -1.80 43.41
N VAL A 38 -16.02 -1.40 43.10
CA VAL A 38 -14.85 -1.60 43.97
C VAL A 38 -14.24 -0.23 44.25
N SER A 39 -14.01 0.05 45.54
CA SER A 39 -13.42 1.28 46.04
C SER A 39 -11.93 1.06 46.32
N ILE A 40 -11.08 2.04 46.01
CA ILE A 40 -9.65 2.00 46.36
C ILE A 40 -9.43 2.85 47.62
N VAL A 41 -8.70 2.29 48.58
CA VAL A 41 -8.30 2.95 49.85
C VAL A 41 -6.78 3.09 49.86
N PRO A 42 -6.21 4.26 50.21
CA PRO A 42 -4.77 4.42 50.37
C PRO A 42 -4.31 4.04 51.80
N LEU A 43 -3.12 3.48 51.91
CA LEU A 43 -2.40 3.28 53.18
C LEU A 43 -1.00 3.90 53.09
N ALA A 44 -0.51 4.45 54.20
CA ALA A 44 0.72 5.25 54.26
C ALA A 44 1.57 4.90 55.51
N GLY A 45 2.89 5.14 55.40
CA GLY A 45 3.91 4.96 56.46
C GLY A 45 4.41 3.52 56.62
N GLU A 46 5.66 3.22 56.97
CA GLU A 46 6.92 3.99 57.11
C GLU A 46 8.11 3.01 56.80
N LYS A 47 9.42 3.27 56.91
CA LYS A 47 10.23 4.39 57.44
C LYS A 47 11.61 4.46 56.70
N ILE A 48 12.66 4.98 57.34
CA ILE A 48 14.01 5.22 56.78
C ILE A 48 15.07 4.69 57.75
N VAL A 49 16.21 4.18 57.22
CA VAL A 49 17.52 4.23 57.92
C VAL A 49 18.61 4.65 56.91
N SER A 50 19.50 5.55 57.34
CA SER A 50 20.54 6.21 56.54
C SER A 50 21.91 6.12 57.22
N LEU A 51 23.02 6.14 56.46
CA LEU A 51 24.35 6.45 57.00
C LEU A 51 25.15 7.47 56.14
N SER A 52 25.66 8.47 56.86
CA SER A 52 26.55 9.62 56.55
C SER A 52 27.67 9.40 55.50
N SER A 53 27.92 10.32 54.53
CA SER A 53 28.57 11.67 54.60
C SER A 53 30.12 11.65 54.65
N PRO A 54 30.88 12.68 54.19
CA PRO A 54 30.53 14.11 54.11
C PRO A 54 30.85 14.87 52.80
N ALA A 55 30.34 16.11 52.72
CA ALA A 55 30.56 17.04 51.61
C ALA A 55 31.80 17.97 51.81
N ARG A 56 32.40 18.43 50.70
CA ARG A 56 33.24 19.64 50.64
C ARG A 56 32.68 20.61 49.61
N LYS A 57 32.37 21.84 50.01
CA LYS A 57 32.10 22.96 49.09
C LYS A 57 33.42 23.50 48.55
N LEU A 58 33.50 23.81 47.26
CA LEU A 58 34.52 24.70 46.69
C LEU A 58 34.00 25.42 45.43
N SER A 59 33.78 26.73 45.60
CA SER A 59 33.82 27.83 44.61
C SER A 59 33.22 27.69 43.20
N ASP A 60 32.36 28.66 42.86
CA ASP A 60 31.95 28.99 41.50
C ASP A 60 33.12 29.17 40.51
N LYS A 61 33.07 28.39 39.43
CA LYS A 61 33.46 28.76 38.06
C LYS A 61 33.18 27.58 37.13
N GLN A 62 31.95 27.47 36.64
CA GLN A 62 31.71 26.61 35.48
C GLN A 62 32.55 27.12 34.29
N PRO A 63 33.27 26.25 33.56
CA PRO A 63 33.91 26.67 32.33
C PRO A 63 32.82 27.10 31.34
N LYS A 64 33.03 28.25 30.66
CA LYS A 64 32.14 28.69 29.59
C LYS A 64 32.20 27.69 28.43
N VAL A 65 31.29 26.71 28.43
CA VAL A 65 30.97 25.94 27.25
C VAL A 65 30.49 26.93 26.20
N LYS A 66 31.21 27.05 25.08
CA LYS A 66 30.75 27.84 23.94
C LYS A 66 29.53 27.15 23.37
N ASN A 67 28.34 27.71 23.59
CA ASN A 67 27.12 27.27 22.93
C ASN A 67 27.28 27.42 21.41
N ASN A 68 27.51 26.31 20.70
CA ASN A 68 27.29 26.20 19.25
C ASN A 68 25.80 25.98 18.93
N ALA A 69 24.90 26.49 19.77
CA ALA A 69 23.45 26.48 19.54
C ALA A 69 23.10 27.58 18.54
N ASN A 70 23.18 27.27 17.24
CA ASN A 70 22.51 27.98 16.14
C ASN A 70 22.74 27.37 14.73
N LYS A 71 23.54 26.30 14.57
CA LYS A 71 23.70 25.66 13.25
C LYS A 71 22.55 24.68 12.99
N LYS A 72 21.61 25.06 12.11
CA LYS A 72 20.61 24.13 11.54
C LYS A 72 21.29 22.90 10.93
N PHE A 73 20.58 21.78 10.94
CA PHE A 73 20.98 20.58 10.22
C PHE A 73 21.18 20.90 8.74
N THR A 74 22.18 20.28 8.15
CA THR A 74 22.52 20.40 6.74
C THR A 74 22.84 19.01 6.27
N ASP A 75 22.05 18.52 5.32
CA ASP A 75 22.27 17.25 4.68
C ASP A 75 23.45 17.37 3.71
N GLU A 76 24.59 16.84 4.12
CA GLU A 76 25.81 16.79 3.32
C GLU A 76 25.82 15.59 2.36
N THR A 77 24.86 14.64 2.49
CA THR A 77 24.77 13.45 1.63
C THR A 77 23.76 13.58 0.49
N PHE A 78 22.96 14.65 0.48
CA PHE A 78 22.01 14.93 -0.59
C PHE A 78 22.09 16.39 -1.06
N ASN A 79 22.91 16.63 -2.08
CA ASN A 79 22.95 17.90 -2.78
C ASN A 79 21.85 17.92 -3.86
N ILE A 80 20.97 18.91 -3.77
CA ILE A 80 19.73 19.00 -4.57
C ILE A 80 19.99 19.32 -6.06
N THR A 81 21.24 19.54 -6.46
CA THR A 81 21.59 20.29 -7.67
C THR A 81 22.74 19.71 -8.47
N ASN A 82 22.48 19.44 -9.75
CA ASN A 82 23.49 19.50 -10.81
C ASN A 82 23.94 20.97 -11.01
N GLY A 83 24.79 21.49 -10.12
CA GLY A 83 25.53 22.75 -10.33
C GLY A 83 24.88 24.07 -9.90
N GLU A 84 23.57 24.13 -9.63
CA GLU A 84 22.98 25.35 -9.06
C GLU A 84 23.39 25.57 -7.60
N ARG A 85 23.67 26.82 -7.20
CA ARG A 85 24.15 27.13 -5.85
C ARG A 85 23.01 27.16 -4.84
N LEU A 86 23.17 26.43 -3.75
CA LEU A 86 22.36 26.46 -2.52
C LEU A 86 21.99 27.87 -2.00
N SER A 87 22.74 28.90 -2.37
CA SER A 87 22.54 30.30 -1.95
C SER A 87 21.29 30.99 -2.50
N SER A 88 20.58 30.41 -3.47
CA SER A 88 19.32 30.97 -4.02
C SER A 88 18.05 30.31 -3.47
N MET A 89 18.17 29.22 -2.69
CA MET A 89 17.02 28.48 -2.17
C MET A 89 16.33 29.24 -1.02
N LYS A 90 15.00 29.14 -0.93
CA LYS A 90 14.18 29.80 0.11
C LYS A 90 14.45 29.20 1.50
N VAL A 91 15.53 29.63 2.15
CA VAL A 91 15.83 29.31 3.55
C VAL A 91 15.10 30.31 4.45
N GLU A 92 13.81 30.05 4.70
CA GLU A 92 13.26 30.26 6.04
C GLU A 92 11.96 29.46 6.22
N MET A 93 12.00 28.49 7.13
CA MET A 93 10.80 27.77 7.57
C MET A 93 10.07 28.47 8.72
N ALA A 94 10.48 29.67 9.15
CA ALA A 94 10.16 30.29 10.44
C ALA A 94 8.66 30.53 10.78
N LYS A 95 7.72 30.21 9.89
CA LYS A 95 6.26 30.23 10.13
C LYS A 95 5.56 28.90 9.82
N LYS A 96 6.31 27.84 9.51
CA LYS A 96 5.80 26.63 8.88
C LYS A 96 5.66 25.50 9.91
N ARG A 97 4.63 24.68 9.71
CA ARG A 97 4.38 23.46 10.48
C ARG A 97 4.53 22.26 9.54
N PHE A 98 4.82 21.09 10.11
CA PHE A 98 4.92 19.85 9.35
C PHE A 98 3.53 19.43 8.86
N GLU A 99 2.61 19.19 9.80
CA GLU A 99 1.15 19.16 9.63
C GLU A 99 0.44 20.09 10.66
N VAL A 100 -0.86 20.27 10.52
CA VAL A 100 -1.73 21.09 11.38
C VAL A 100 -3.04 20.38 11.73
N ASN A 101 -3.65 19.67 10.78
CA ASN A 101 -4.94 19.00 10.94
C ASN A 101 -4.84 17.47 10.76
N GLY A 102 -3.63 16.91 10.88
CA GLY A 102 -3.31 15.53 10.54
C GLY A 102 -2.88 15.37 9.07
N LEU A 103 -2.38 14.19 8.72
CA LEU A 103 -1.92 13.88 7.37
C LEU A 103 -3.13 13.54 6.48
N GLN A 104 -3.40 14.34 5.44
CA GLN A 104 -4.60 14.19 4.61
C GLN A 104 -4.30 14.18 3.10
N ALA A 105 -5.07 13.42 2.33
CA ALA A 105 -4.85 13.27 0.89
C ALA A 105 -5.00 14.62 0.16
N HIS A 106 -5.86 15.52 0.65
CA HIS A 106 -6.05 16.85 0.07
C HIS A 106 -4.80 17.75 0.14
N ASP A 107 -3.86 17.45 1.05
CA ASP A 107 -2.58 18.16 1.17
C ASP A 107 -1.64 17.86 0.01
N VAL A 108 -1.83 16.69 -0.61
CA VAL A 108 -1.01 16.23 -1.73
C VAL A 108 -1.36 17.03 -2.97
N ILE A 109 -0.48 17.97 -3.29
CA ILE A 109 -0.55 18.85 -4.46
C ILE A 109 0.80 18.79 -5.18
N GLN A 110 0.80 18.19 -6.37
CA GLN A 110 1.98 18.01 -7.21
C GLN A 110 2.64 19.34 -7.60
N GLY A 111 3.96 19.30 -7.82
CA GLY A 111 4.75 20.38 -8.40
C GLY A 111 4.78 20.26 -9.93
N SER A 112 5.92 20.63 -10.53
CA SER A 112 6.18 20.50 -11.97
C SER A 112 6.96 19.25 -12.37
N LEU A 113 7.18 18.31 -11.44
CA LEU A 113 7.89 17.05 -11.67
C LEU A 113 6.92 15.95 -12.16
N GLY A 114 7.38 15.02 -13.00
CA GLY A 114 6.59 13.87 -13.48
C GLY A 114 6.47 12.72 -12.47
N ASP A 115 6.26 13.03 -11.19
CA ASP A 115 6.25 12.07 -10.07
C ASP A 115 4.84 11.71 -9.55
N CYS A 116 3.81 11.92 -10.37
CA CYS A 116 2.41 11.63 -10.01
C CYS A 116 2.17 10.20 -9.51
N TRP A 117 2.99 9.24 -9.97
CA TRP A 117 3.00 7.84 -9.52
C TRP A 117 3.33 7.72 -8.01
N PHE A 118 4.24 8.54 -7.50
CA PHE A 118 4.56 8.63 -6.08
C PHE A 118 3.48 9.36 -5.28
N LEU A 119 3.07 10.54 -5.74
CA LEU A 119 2.10 11.37 -5.02
C LEU A 119 0.69 10.74 -4.98
N SER A 120 0.30 9.99 -6.01
CA SER A 120 -0.92 9.18 -5.98
C SER A 120 -0.82 8.06 -4.95
N ALA A 121 0.28 7.30 -4.94
CA ALA A 121 0.48 6.24 -3.94
C ALA A 121 0.46 6.83 -2.52
N LEU A 122 1.12 7.97 -2.29
CA LEU A 122 1.13 8.71 -1.03
C LEU A 122 -0.29 9.12 -0.58
N SER A 123 -1.12 9.61 -1.51
CA SER A 123 -2.52 9.98 -1.25
C SER A 123 -3.38 8.79 -0.77
N THR A 124 -3.03 7.55 -1.12
CA THR A 124 -3.80 6.35 -0.68
C THR A 124 -3.44 5.83 0.72
N LEU A 125 -2.38 6.38 1.32
CA LEU A 125 -1.86 5.98 2.63
C LEU A 125 -2.50 6.76 3.79
N VAL A 126 -2.91 8.00 3.54
CA VAL A 126 -3.34 8.99 4.55
C VAL A 126 -4.88 9.14 4.64
N ASP A 127 -5.39 9.97 5.56
CA ASP A 127 -6.83 10.27 5.68
C ASP A 127 -7.36 10.88 4.37
N GLU A 128 -8.63 10.65 4.01
CA GLU A 128 -9.20 11.19 2.76
C GLU A 128 -9.24 12.72 2.73
N GLY A 129 -9.60 13.35 3.86
CA GLY A 129 -9.67 14.78 4.00
C GLY A 129 -10.68 15.26 5.05
N GLU A 130 -10.95 16.58 5.06
CA GLU A 130 -11.99 17.19 5.89
C GLU A 130 -13.37 16.55 5.65
N GLY A 131 -13.69 15.61 6.53
CA GLY A 131 -15.00 15.04 6.64
C GLY A 131 -15.33 14.79 8.11
N ALA A 132 -16.62 14.62 8.41
CA ALA A 132 -17.06 14.21 9.74
C ALA A 132 -16.33 12.93 10.23
N PRO A 133 -16.16 12.70 11.56
CA PRO A 133 -15.20 11.75 12.11
C PRO A 133 -15.23 10.31 11.59
N GLN A 134 -16.32 9.87 10.95
CA GLN A 134 -16.39 8.59 10.24
C GLN A 134 -15.43 8.45 9.03
N TYR A 135 -14.86 9.55 8.51
CA TYR A 135 -13.94 9.54 7.36
C TYR A 135 -12.45 9.51 7.71
N LYS A 136 -12.12 9.63 9.00
CA LYS A 136 -10.77 9.26 9.45
C LYS A 136 -10.51 7.81 9.08
N LEU A 137 -9.27 7.51 8.74
CA LEU A 137 -8.78 6.22 8.31
C LEU A 137 -9.03 5.15 9.39
N GLN A 138 -10.16 4.46 9.25
CA GLN A 138 -10.54 3.36 10.15
C GLN A 138 -9.61 2.14 9.98
N ASN A 139 -8.82 2.11 8.89
CA ASN A 139 -7.77 1.13 8.68
C ASN A 139 -6.53 1.48 9.52
N LYS A 140 -6.48 0.88 10.72
CA LYS A 140 -5.34 0.94 11.65
C LYS A 140 -3.99 0.56 11.01
N ILE A 141 -3.96 -0.38 10.07
CA ILE A 141 -2.72 -0.80 9.39
C ILE A 141 -2.17 0.36 8.55
N LYS A 142 -3.02 1.06 7.78
CA LYS A 142 -2.60 2.25 7.04
C LYS A 142 -2.12 3.36 7.98
N THR A 143 -2.79 3.58 9.13
CA THR A 143 -2.32 4.53 10.15
C THR A 143 -0.93 4.20 10.68
N GLU A 144 -0.68 2.94 11.05
CA GLU A 144 0.64 2.49 11.56
C GLU A 144 1.73 2.58 10.49
N ILE A 145 1.39 2.35 9.22
CA ILE A 145 2.30 2.55 8.09
C ILE A 145 2.56 4.04 7.86
N ALA A 146 1.53 4.89 7.89
CA ALA A 146 1.67 6.34 7.73
C ALA A 146 2.62 6.91 8.79
N GLU A 147 2.45 6.57 10.06
CA GLU A 147 3.37 6.99 11.12
C GLU A 147 4.79 6.44 10.92
N LYS A 148 4.93 5.21 10.42
CA LYS A 148 6.25 4.65 10.14
C LYS A 148 6.98 5.37 9.02
N VAL A 149 6.27 5.75 7.97
CA VAL A 149 6.79 6.42 6.76
C VAL A 149 7.06 7.90 7.01
N LEU A 150 6.05 8.60 7.54
CA LEU A 150 6.00 10.05 7.62
C LEU A 150 6.44 10.59 8.99
N GLN A 151 6.48 9.73 10.01
CA GLN A 151 6.95 10.03 11.38
C GLN A 151 6.40 11.36 11.90
N ALA A 152 5.08 11.57 11.82
CA ALA A 152 4.45 12.87 12.07
C ALA A 152 4.72 13.33 13.52
N ASP A 153 4.51 12.44 14.49
CA ASP A 153 4.85 12.66 15.91
C ASP A 153 6.28 13.20 16.13
N ARG A 154 7.23 12.80 15.29
CA ARG A 154 8.64 13.23 15.37
C ARG A 154 8.88 14.53 14.62
N ASN A 155 8.30 14.66 13.44
CA ASN A 155 8.53 15.74 12.49
C ASN A 155 7.74 17.03 12.82
N SER A 156 6.61 16.91 13.52
CA SER A 156 5.81 18.07 14.01
C SER A 156 6.40 18.74 15.27
N THR A 157 7.50 18.23 15.85
CA THR A 157 8.10 18.79 17.07
C THR A 157 8.79 20.14 16.86
N GLU A 158 8.81 20.97 17.91
CA GLU A 158 9.57 22.24 17.90
C GLU A 158 11.07 21.98 17.71
N GLU A 159 11.61 20.88 18.24
CA GLU A 159 13.00 20.49 18.08
C GLU A 159 13.34 20.13 16.62
N ALA A 160 12.48 19.39 15.92
CA ALA A 160 12.67 19.05 14.51
C ALA A 160 12.66 20.32 13.64
N HIS A 161 11.74 21.25 13.90
CA HIS A 161 11.67 22.53 13.19
C HIS A 161 12.87 23.45 13.52
N ALA A 162 13.24 23.59 14.79
CA ALA A 162 14.40 24.39 15.20
C ALA A 162 15.72 23.87 14.62
N GLN A 163 15.87 22.53 14.55
CA GLN A 163 17.00 21.90 13.89
C GLN A 163 16.89 21.93 12.35
N GLY A 164 15.70 22.12 11.78
CA GLY A 164 15.45 21.98 10.35
C GLY A 164 15.75 20.56 9.86
N LYS A 165 15.34 19.54 10.62
CA LYS A 165 15.74 18.14 10.41
C LYS A 165 14.54 17.20 10.48
N TYR A 166 14.30 16.49 9.39
CA TYR A 166 13.13 15.64 9.20
C TYR A 166 13.53 14.20 8.85
N HIS A 167 12.66 13.26 9.23
CA HIS A 167 12.92 11.83 9.20
C HIS A 167 11.77 11.09 8.52
N PHE A 168 12.08 10.20 7.58
CA PHE A 168 11.12 9.38 6.85
C PHE A 168 11.59 7.93 6.79
N SER A 169 10.71 7.00 6.43
CA SER A 169 11.07 5.60 6.21
C SER A 169 10.48 5.05 4.90
N PHE A 170 11.29 4.35 4.11
CA PHE A 170 10.84 3.65 2.90
C PHE A 170 11.30 2.20 2.90
N TYR A 171 10.53 1.29 2.29
CA TYR A 171 10.79 -0.14 2.29
C TYR A 171 11.42 -0.63 0.98
N ASN A 172 12.52 -1.38 1.04
CA ASN A 172 13.09 -2.05 -0.13
C ASN A 172 13.45 -3.53 0.13
N VAL A 173 14.22 -4.13 -0.78
CA VAL A 173 14.74 -5.50 -0.65
C VAL A 173 15.47 -5.75 0.68
N SER A 174 16.11 -4.75 1.27
CA SER A 174 16.79 -4.81 2.58
C SER A 174 15.86 -4.54 3.78
N GLY A 175 14.60 -4.18 3.55
CA GLY A 175 13.62 -3.81 4.58
C GLY A 175 13.43 -2.30 4.69
N TRP A 176 12.95 -1.83 5.85
CA TRP A 176 12.72 -0.41 6.12
C TRP A 176 14.03 0.36 6.28
N GLN A 177 14.21 1.43 5.51
CA GLN A 177 15.37 2.32 5.54
C GLN A 177 14.96 3.70 6.06
N GLU A 178 15.63 4.21 7.11
CA GLU A 178 15.42 5.56 7.62
C GLU A 178 16.15 6.59 6.75
N VAL A 179 15.41 7.55 6.19
CA VAL A 179 15.95 8.67 5.41
C VAL A 179 15.89 9.95 6.24
N LYS A 180 16.99 10.70 6.24
CA LYS A 180 17.15 11.96 7.00
C LYS A 180 17.42 13.08 6.02
N ILE A 181 16.66 14.17 6.11
CA ILE A 181 16.80 15.36 5.27
C ILE A 181 16.77 16.63 6.10
N ASP A 182 17.28 17.72 5.52
CA ASP A 182 17.02 19.08 6.00
C ASP A 182 15.81 19.74 5.32
N ASP A 183 15.54 20.99 5.69
CA ASP A 183 14.39 21.79 5.22
C ASP A 183 14.59 22.56 3.90
N ARG A 184 15.73 22.42 3.22
CA ARG A 184 16.03 23.10 1.95
C ARG A 184 15.29 22.41 0.80
N LEU A 185 14.32 23.07 0.16
CA LEU A 185 13.54 22.49 -0.94
C LEU A 185 13.84 23.22 -2.27
N PRO A 186 13.91 22.51 -3.42
CA PRO A 186 14.04 23.13 -4.74
C PRO A 186 12.69 23.74 -5.18
N PRO A 187 12.53 25.09 -5.24
CA PRO A 187 11.21 25.71 -5.38
C PRO A 187 10.46 25.42 -6.70
N SER A 188 11.14 24.86 -7.70
CA SER A 188 10.62 24.54 -9.04
C SER A 188 10.70 23.06 -9.40
N LEU A 189 11.01 22.19 -8.44
CA LEU A 189 11.05 20.73 -8.64
C LEU A 189 10.32 19.96 -7.54
N SER A 190 9.98 20.59 -6.42
CA SER A 190 9.23 19.94 -5.35
C SER A 190 7.73 20.14 -5.47
N ALA A 191 6.98 19.26 -4.82
CA ALA A 191 5.56 19.35 -4.55
C ALA A 191 5.20 20.70 -3.90
N SER A 192 3.93 21.07 -4.05
CA SER A 192 3.41 22.30 -3.47
C SER A 192 3.13 22.14 -1.97
N GLN A 193 3.16 23.25 -1.25
CA GLN A 193 2.66 23.36 0.11
C GLN A 193 1.14 23.11 0.13
N SER A 194 0.58 22.53 1.20
CA SER A 194 -0.87 22.35 1.32
C SER A 194 -1.60 23.71 1.34
N LYS A 195 -2.91 23.70 1.04
CA LYS A 195 -3.78 24.90 1.14
C LYS A 195 -3.79 25.47 2.57
N ASP A 196 -3.63 24.62 3.58
CA ASP A 196 -3.56 24.97 5.01
C ASP A 196 -2.13 25.27 5.50
N SER A 197 -1.21 25.46 4.55
CA SER A 197 0.18 25.88 4.76
C SER A 197 1.14 24.82 5.34
N GLU A 198 0.88 23.54 5.12
CA GLU A 198 1.69 22.42 5.61
C GLU A 198 2.78 21.96 4.62
N TRP A 199 3.84 21.35 5.15
CA TRP A 199 5.07 21.04 4.40
C TRP A 199 5.44 19.56 4.39
N TRP A 200 4.62 18.68 4.98
CA TRP A 200 4.92 17.26 5.03
C TRP A 200 5.05 16.63 3.64
N VAL A 201 4.23 17.03 2.66
CA VAL A 201 4.30 16.48 1.28
C VAL A 201 5.61 16.86 0.56
N PRO A 202 6.01 18.15 0.42
CA PRO A 202 7.32 18.49 -0.16
C PRO A 202 8.52 17.86 0.57
N LEU A 203 8.44 17.68 1.89
CA LEU A 203 9.50 17.04 2.67
C LEU A 203 9.55 15.52 2.43
N ALA A 204 8.40 14.85 2.36
CA ALA A 204 8.31 13.42 2.04
C ALA A 204 8.84 13.12 0.64
N GLU A 205 8.46 13.94 -0.34
CA GLU A 205 8.95 13.88 -1.71
C GLU A 205 10.48 14.10 -1.79
N LYS A 206 11.03 15.12 -1.09
CA LYS A 206 12.48 15.29 -0.99
C LYS A 206 13.19 14.07 -0.39
N ALA A 207 12.61 13.46 0.64
CA ALA A 207 13.17 12.26 1.24
C ALA A 207 13.11 11.06 0.28
N TYR A 208 12.05 10.96 -0.53
CA TYR A 208 11.90 9.94 -1.56
C TYR A 208 12.86 10.15 -2.74
N ALA A 209 13.07 11.40 -3.16
CA ALA A 209 14.10 11.79 -4.12
C ALA A 209 15.49 11.40 -3.61
N LYS A 210 15.79 11.62 -2.32
CA LYS A 210 17.03 11.17 -1.68
C LYS A 210 17.16 9.64 -1.67
N PHE A 211 16.08 8.92 -1.37
CA PHE A 211 16.04 7.46 -1.37
C PHE A 211 16.38 6.86 -2.75
N HIS A 212 15.90 7.47 -3.83
CA HIS A 212 16.18 7.07 -5.21
C HIS A 212 17.45 7.71 -5.83
N GLY A 213 18.13 8.59 -5.10
CA GLY A 213 19.41 9.18 -5.48
C GLY A 213 19.35 10.51 -6.23
N GLY A 214 18.17 11.12 -6.39
CA GLY A 214 17.99 12.44 -6.98
C GLY A 214 16.55 12.71 -7.43
N TYR A 215 16.17 13.99 -7.46
CA TYR A 215 14.88 14.43 -8.00
C TYR A 215 14.67 13.98 -9.46
N GLY A 216 15.71 14.04 -10.29
CA GLY A 216 15.66 13.55 -11.68
C GLY A 216 15.55 12.02 -11.82
N SER A 217 15.52 11.25 -10.73
CA SER A 217 15.18 9.81 -10.74
C SER A 217 13.69 9.55 -10.46
N LEU A 218 12.91 10.58 -10.15
CA LEU A 218 11.46 10.47 -9.92
C LEU A 218 10.61 10.83 -11.15
N ASP A 219 11.21 11.46 -12.16
CA ASP A 219 10.53 11.90 -13.38
C ASP A 219 10.18 10.69 -14.26
N GLY A 220 8.89 10.31 -14.30
CA GLY A 220 8.38 9.15 -15.02
C GLY A 220 8.70 7.81 -14.35
N GLY A 221 7.77 7.31 -13.53
CA GLY A 221 7.91 6.03 -12.83
C GLY A 221 6.66 5.16 -12.78
N ASN A 222 6.76 3.99 -12.14
CA ASN A 222 5.66 3.02 -12.00
C ASN A 222 5.12 2.98 -10.58
N THR A 223 3.81 3.14 -10.43
CA THR A 223 3.11 3.24 -9.14
C THR A 223 3.32 2.04 -8.21
N ASN A 224 3.60 0.82 -8.73
CA ASN A 224 3.95 -0.33 -7.89
C ASN A 224 5.18 -0.08 -7.00
N TRP A 225 6.16 0.69 -7.50
CA TRP A 225 7.35 1.05 -6.73
C TRP A 225 6.96 1.78 -5.45
N SER A 226 6.31 2.93 -5.57
CA SER A 226 5.87 3.73 -4.42
C SER A 226 4.87 2.98 -3.55
N LEU A 227 3.94 2.22 -4.12
CA LEU A 227 2.99 1.44 -3.33
C LEU A 227 3.70 0.47 -2.37
N THR A 228 4.67 -0.33 -2.85
CA THR A 228 5.46 -1.21 -1.96
C THR A 228 6.44 -0.44 -1.08
N GLU A 229 7.06 0.65 -1.56
CA GLU A 229 8.06 1.42 -0.80
C GLU A 229 7.45 2.24 0.33
N LEU A 230 6.23 2.73 0.16
CA LEU A 230 5.45 3.41 1.19
C LEU A 230 4.82 2.42 2.16
N SER A 231 4.29 1.27 1.70
CA SER A 231 3.54 0.38 2.59
C SER A 231 4.36 -0.76 3.22
N GLY A 232 5.47 -1.15 2.60
CA GLY A 232 6.05 -2.47 2.80
C GLY A 232 5.12 -3.61 2.34
N GLY A 233 4.07 -3.32 1.58
CA GLY A 233 3.09 -4.28 1.05
C GLY A 233 3.56 -4.98 -0.22
N ILE A 234 2.69 -5.83 -0.78
CA ILE A 234 2.91 -6.51 -2.05
C ILE A 234 2.04 -5.85 -3.13
N SER A 235 2.68 -5.17 -4.08
CA SER A 235 2.03 -4.54 -5.23
C SER A 235 1.91 -5.49 -6.43
N CYS A 236 0.75 -5.53 -7.10
CA CYS A 236 0.58 -6.13 -8.42
C CYS A 236 -0.05 -5.12 -9.40
N GLU A 237 0.19 -5.32 -10.70
CA GLU A 237 -0.41 -4.51 -11.77
C GLU A 237 -1.38 -5.37 -12.59
N LEU A 238 -2.54 -4.81 -12.91
CA LEU A 238 -3.46 -5.31 -13.92
C LEU A 238 -3.48 -4.33 -15.09
N LYS A 239 -3.40 -4.86 -16.33
CA LYS A 239 -3.64 -4.10 -17.55
C LYS A 239 -4.95 -4.52 -18.20
N ASN A 240 -5.82 -3.56 -18.45
CA ASN A 240 -7.07 -3.70 -19.19
C ASN A 240 -6.90 -3.05 -20.56
N LEU A 241 -6.40 -3.82 -21.54
CA LEU A 241 -6.11 -3.32 -22.88
C LEU A 241 -7.09 -3.92 -23.89
N ALA A 242 -7.50 -3.14 -24.90
CA ALA A 242 -8.35 -3.66 -25.98
C ALA A 242 -7.73 -4.88 -26.72
N SER A 243 -6.40 -5.03 -26.66
CA SER A 243 -5.63 -6.15 -27.20
C SER A 243 -5.36 -7.29 -26.22
N SER A 244 -5.65 -7.15 -24.91
CA SER A 244 -5.59 -8.28 -23.99
C SER A 244 -6.73 -9.25 -24.31
N LEU A 245 -6.36 -10.40 -24.86
CA LEU A 245 -7.25 -11.43 -25.43
C LEU A 245 -8.11 -12.18 -24.39
N GLU A 246 -8.11 -11.70 -23.15
CA GLU A 246 -8.76 -12.27 -21.99
C GLU A 246 -9.55 -11.15 -21.31
N ARG A 247 -10.80 -10.98 -21.78
CA ARG A 247 -11.75 -10.10 -21.11
C ARG A 247 -11.98 -10.65 -19.72
N VAL A 248 -11.42 -9.98 -18.73
CA VAL A 248 -11.98 -9.97 -17.38
C VAL A 248 -13.44 -9.60 -17.56
N THR A 249 -14.36 -10.51 -17.25
CA THR A 249 -15.76 -10.08 -17.20
C THR A 249 -15.86 -9.14 -16.01
N ASN A 250 -16.40 -7.93 -16.21
CA ASN A 250 -16.36 -6.83 -15.23
C ASN A 250 -16.70 -7.26 -13.79
N ILE A 251 -17.59 -8.25 -13.67
CA ILE A 251 -18.07 -8.91 -12.44
C ILE A 251 -16.93 -9.49 -11.57
N GLU A 252 -15.90 -10.09 -12.18
CA GLU A 252 -14.79 -10.71 -11.43
C GLU A 252 -13.88 -9.66 -10.79
N LEU A 253 -13.53 -8.61 -11.53
CA LEU A 253 -12.71 -7.52 -11.01
C LEU A 253 -13.46 -6.68 -9.97
N GLU A 254 -14.76 -6.43 -10.15
CA GLU A 254 -15.59 -5.77 -9.13
C GLU A 254 -15.57 -6.57 -7.82
N SER A 255 -15.72 -7.89 -7.91
CA SER A 255 -15.72 -8.80 -6.76
C SER A 255 -14.36 -8.83 -6.05
N VAL A 256 -13.26 -8.90 -6.81
CA VAL A 256 -11.89 -8.82 -6.24
C VAL A 256 -11.65 -7.46 -5.60
N LEU A 257 -12.01 -6.37 -6.27
CA LEU A 257 -11.86 -5.00 -5.77
C LEU A 257 -12.60 -4.82 -4.42
N LEU A 258 -13.87 -5.25 -4.36
CA LEU A 258 -14.68 -5.19 -3.14
C LEU A 258 -14.13 -6.08 -2.01
N ALA A 259 -13.46 -7.20 -2.35
CA ALA A 259 -12.84 -8.08 -1.37
C ALA A 259 -11.51 -7.56 -0.81
N ILE A 260 -10.77 -6.72 -1.57
CA ILE A 260 -9.43 -6.25 -1.16
C ILE A 260 -9.37 -4.77 -0.74
N LYS A 261 -10.39 -3.96 -1.07
CA LYS A 261 -10.38 -2.49 -0.92
C LYS A 261 -9.96 -1.99 0.46
N ASP A 262 -10.39 -2.68 1.52
CA ASP A 262 -10.21 -2.21 2.89
C ASP A 262 -8.83 -2.57 3.44
N ASP A 263 -8.17 -3.60 2.89
CA ASP A 263 -6.82 -4.06 3.25
C ASP A 263 -5.74 -3.66 2.21
N SER A 264 -6.05 -2.75 1.28
CA SER A 264 -5.17 -2.39 0.16
C SER A 264 -4.98 -0.88 -0.05
N MET A 265 -3.85 -0.51 -0.66
CA MET A 265 -3.67 0.76 -1.38
C MET A 265 -3.89 0.51 -2.87
N ILE A 266 -4.59 1.43 -3.55
CA ILE A 266 -5.03 1.23 -4.94
C ILE A 266 -4.82 2.51 -5.75
N CYS A 267 -4.21 2.39 -6.93
CA CYS A 267 -4.08 3.47 -7.89
C CYS A 267 -4.46 3.01 -9.29
N CYS A 268 -4.70 3.94 -10.19
CA CYS A 268 -4.91 3.67 -11.60
C CYS A 268 -4.25 4.73 -12.49
N SER A 269 -4.03 4.41 -13.76
CA SER A 269 -3.58 5.36 -14.77
C SER A 269 -4.11 4.97 -16.15
N ASN A 270 -4.22 5.97 -17.01
CA ASN A 270 -4.64 5.84 -18.40
C ASN A 270 -3.43 5.99 -19.33
N LEU A 271 -3.46 5.31 -20.48
CA LEU A 271 -2.26 5.11 -21.32
C LEU A 271 -2.13 6.02 -22.53
N ASP A 272 -3.22 6.38 -23.23
CA ASP A 272 -3.19 7.45 -24.24
C ASP A 272 -4.61 7.89 -24.67
N ASP A 273 -4.71 9.09 -25.24
CA ASP A 273 -5.97 9.75 -25.63
C ASP A 273 -6.54 9.25 -26.97
N THR A 274 -5.85 8.32 -27.65
CA THR A 274 -6.05 7.99 -29.08
C THR A 274 -7.36 7.26 -29.44
N ASN A 275 -8.22 6.94 -28.46
CA ASN A 275 -9.48 6.21 -28.67
C ASN A 275 -10.78 6.96 -28.28
N ASN A 276 -10.72 8.19 -27.74
CA ASN A 276 -11.91 9.00 -27.48
C ASN A 276 -11.91 10.26 -28.36
N SER A 277 -12.52 10.17 -29.53
CA SER A 277 -12.44 11.18 -30.61
C SER A 277 -13.11 12.53 -30.33
N ASP A 278 -13.88 12.70 -29.24
CA ASP A 278 -14.83 13.83 -29.14
C ASP A 278 -14.93 14.56 -27.78
N GLU A 279 -14.42 14.05 -26.65
CA GLU A 279 -14.42 14.84 -25.38
C GLU A 279 -13.49 14.24 -24.31
N ILE A 280 -12.41 14.97 -23.95
CA ILE A 280 -11.61 14.66 -22.75
C ILE A 280 -12.48 14.95 -21.53
N LYS A 281 -12.91 13.90 -20.81
CA LYS A 281 -13.85 14.01 -19.67
C LYS A 281 -13.22 14.55 -18.38
N GLY A 282 -12.33 15.53 -18.48
CA GLY A 282 -11.55 16.09 -17.39
C GLY A 282 -10.43 15.18 -16.85
N LEU A 283 -10.21 14.01 -17.45
CA LEU A 283 -9.11 13.11 -17.11
C LEU A 283 -7.85 13.50 -17.90
N VAL A 284 -6.74 13.68 -17.18
CA VAL A 284 -5.38 13.82 -17.70
C VAL A 284 -4.86 12.44 -18.14
N SER A 285 -4.26 12.36 -19.34
CA SER A 285 -3.61 11.16 -19.90
C SER A 285 -2.20 10.93 -19.37
N LEU A 286 -1.72 9.68 -19.38
CA LEU A 286 -0.39 9.27 -18.88
C LEU A 286 -0.15 9.66 -17.41
N HIS A 287 -1.24 9.73 -16.63
CA HIS A 287 -1.22 10.28 -15.28
C HIS A 287 -1.76 9.28 -14.26
N ALA A 288 -1.15 9.25 -13.08
CA ALA A 288 -1.60 8.40 -11.98
C ALA A 288 -2.66 9.11 -11.14
N TYR A 289 -3.64 8.32 -10.68
CA TYR A 289 -4.69 8.73 -9.75
C TYR A 289 -4.71 7.78 -8.57
N ALA A 290 -4.96 8.34 -7.39
CA ALA A 290 -5.23 7.56 -6.18
C ALA A 290 -6.69 7.10 -6.19
N VAL A 291 -6.96 5.82 -5.91
CA VAL A 291 -8.31 5.36 -5.56
C VAL A 291 -8.42 5.47 -4.03
N LEU A 292 -9.15 6.49 -3.57
CA LEU A 292 -9.30 6.76 -2.14
C LEU A 292 -10.31 5.82 -1.50
N ARG A 293 -11.47 5.58 -2.15
CA ARG A 293 -12.50 4.66 -1.67
C ARG A 293 -13.19 3.88 -2.78
N VAL A 294 -13.71 2.71 -2.40
CA VAL A 294 -14.64 1.89 -3.20
C VAL A 294 -15.86 1.60 -2.33
N GLU A 295 -17.05 1.94 -2.80
CA GLU A 295 -18.28 1.92 -2.00
C GLU A 295 -19.47 1.41 -2.82
N ARG A 296 -20.30 0.53 -2.26
CA ARG A 296 -21.66 0.32 -2.77
C ARG A 296 -22.51 1.51 -2.35
N MET A 297 -23.21 2.13 -3.30
CA MET A 297 -24.05 3.31 -3.07
C MET A 297 -25.50 3.02 -3.46
N ALA A 298 -26.41 3.16 -2.50
CA ALA A 298 -27.84 2.92 -2.73
C ALA A 298 -28.56 4.13 -3.33
N LEU A 299 -29.20 3.94 -4.48
CA LEU A 299 -30.07 4.91 -5.12
C LEU A 299 -31.46 4.95 -4.45
N ARG A 300 -32.23 6.01 -4.73
CA ARG A 300 -33.62 6.14 -4.24
C ARG A 300 -34.54 5.03 -4.71
N THR A 301 -34.24 4.42 -5.86
CA THR A 301 -34.94 3.29 -6.49
C THR A 301 -34.73 1.96 -5.74
N GLY A 302 -33.71 1.86 -4.89
CA GLY A 302 -33.27 0.60 -4.28
C GLY A 302 -32.19 -0.15 -5.09
N GLU A 303 -31.86 0.34 -6.28
CA GLU A 303 -30.68 -0.06 -7.05
C GLU A 303 -29.40 0.33 -6.31
N GLU A 304 -28.38 -0.53 -6.33
CA GLU A 304 -27.04 -0.23 -5.83
C GLU A 304 -26.04 -0.12 -6.97
N LEU A 305 -25.14 0.87 -6.89
CA LEU A 305 -24.00 1.02 -7.79
C LEU A 305 -22.70 0.85 -7.02
N THR A 306 -21.71 0.18 -7.60
CA THR A 306 -20.34 0.23 -7.07
C THR A 306 -19.68 1.50 -7.59
N MET A 307 -19.30 2.36 -6.64
CA MET A 307 -18.77 3.71 -6.87
C MET A 307 -17.31 3.79 -6.45
N ILE A 308 -16.50 4.46 -7.25
CA ILE A 308 -15.07 4.67 -7.03
C ILE A 308 -14.86 6.16 -6.75
N LYS A 309 -14.22 6.51 -5.62
CA LYS A 309 -13.70 7.86 -5.39
C LYS A 309 -12.23 7.89 -5.76
N LEU A 310 -11.90 8.71 -6.76
CA LEU A 310 -10.53 8.94 -7.19
C LEU A 310 -10.02 10.29 -6.70
N ARG A 311 -8.70 10.46 -6.73
CA ARG A 311 -8.03 11.74 -6.56
C ARG A 311 -6.91 11.93 -7.57
N ASN A 312 -6.95 13.07 -8.24
CA ASN A 312 -5.86 13.64 -9.03
C ASN A 312 -4.83 14.29 -8.06
N PRO A 313 -3.55 13.88 -8.05
CA PRO A 313 -2.51 14.48 -7.20
C PRO A 313 -2.22 15.97 -7.53
N TRP A 314 -2.77 16.53 -8.61
CA TRP A 314 -2.74 17.98 -8.87
C TRP A 314 -3.64 18.80 -7.94
N GLY A 315 -4.55 18.18 -7.19
CA GLY A 315 -5.47 18.87 -6.27
C GLY A 315 -6.52 19.76 -6.95
N SER A 316 -6.74 19.52 -8.24
CA SER A 316 -7.76 20.10 -9.13
C SER A 316 -7.92 19.18 -10.36
N THR A 317 -8.74 19.58 -11.34
CA THR A 317 -8.88 18.89 -12.65
C THR A 317 -9.50 17.51 -12.48
N GLU A 318 -10.83 17.49 -12.59
CA GLU A 318 -11.70 16.40 -12.16
C GLU A 318 -12.56 15.86 -13.31
N TRP A 319 -13.04 14.63 -13.13
CA TRP A 319 -14.04 14.00 -13.99
C TRP A 319 -15.23 14.92 -14.28
N THR A 320 -15.58 15.08 -15.55
CA THR A 320 -16.73 15.88 -16.03
C THR A 320 -17.90 15.03 -16.52
N GLY A 321 -17.76 13.71 -16.53
CA GLY A 321 -18.81 12.78 -16.95
C GLY A 321 -19.93 12.57 -15.91
N LYS A 322 -20.68 11.49 -16.08
CA LYS A 322 -21.77 11.12 -15.17
C LYS A 322 -21.23 10.87 -13.75
N TRP A 323 -21.93 11.33 -12.73
CA TRP A 323 -21.50 11.33 -11.32
C TRP A 323 -20.36 12.28 -10.94
N ALA A 324 -19.86 13.11 -11.87
CA ALA A 324 -19.04 14.27 -11.52
C ALA A 324 -19.70 15.12 -10.43
N ASP A 325 -18.91 15.83 -9.64
CA ASP A 325 -19.39 16.71 -8.55
C ASP A 325 -20.49 17.69 -8.98
N LYS A 326 -20.37 18.18 -10.22
CA LYS A 326 -21.27 19.13 -10.87
C LYS A 326 -22.52 18.46 -11.49
N ASP A 327 -22.58 17.13 -11.63
CA ASP A 327 -23.73 16.34 -12.15
C ASP A 327 -24.88 16.28 -11.13
N LYS A 328 -25.64 17.37 -11.05
CA LYS A 328 -26.80 17.49 -10.17
C LYS A 328 -27.85 16.42 -10.41
N ASP A 329 -27.96 15.83 -11.59
CA ASP A 329 -29.07 14.94 -11.96
C ASP A 329 -28.82 13.49 -11.59
N SER A 330 -27.59 12.99 -11.71
CA SER A 330 -27.23 11.72 -11.07
C SER A 330 -27.24 11.87 -9.55
N TRP A 331 -26.67 12.95 -9.02
CA TRP A 331 -26.67 13.21 -7.59
C TRP A 331 -28.06 13.47 -6.98
N ARG A 332 -29.09 13.83 -7.77
CA ARG A 332 -30.50 13.86 -7.34
C ARG A 332 -31.06 12.46 -7.07
N LYS A 333 -30.49 11.39 -7.63
CA LYS A 333 -30.96 10.00 -7.45
C LYS A 333 -30.56 9.41 -6.10
N VAL A 334 -29.64 10.03 -5.36
CA VAL A 334 -29.12 9.56 -4.07
C VAL A 334 -29.90 10.17 -2.90
N ARG A 335 -30.07 9.43 -1.79
CA ARG A 335 -30.74 9.93 -0.56
C ARG A 335 -29.80 10.85 0.25
N LYS A 336 -30.33 11.85 0.96
CA LYS A 336 -29.50 12.78 1.78
C LYS A 336 -28.63 12.05 2.82
N ARG A 337 -29.17 11.01 3.48
CA ARG A 337 -28.41 10.16 4.41
C ARG A 337 -27.25 9.45 3.73
N GLU A 338 -27.44 9.00 2.49
CA GLU A 338 -26.42 8.28 1.74
C GLU A 338 -25.30 9.21 1.26
N LYS A 339 -25.63 10.41 0.77
CA LYS A 339 -24.63 11.47 0.52
C LYS A 339 -23.79 11.80 1.76
N LYS A 340 -24.45 11.90 2.93
CA LYS A 340 -23.78 12.08 4.23
C LYS A 340 -23.09 10.81 4.75
N ARG A 341 -23.31 9.63 4.15
CA ARG A 341 -22.52 8.43 4.42
C ARG A 341 -21.26 8.43 3.58
N ILE A 342 -21.34 8.80 2.30
CA ILE A 342 -20.18 8.78 1.39
C ILE A 342 -19.33 10.06 1.40
N GLY A 343 -19.70 11.10 2.15
CA GLY A 343 -18.94 12.35 2.18
C GLY A 343 -18.99 13.08 0.84
N PHE A 344 -20.15 13.11 0.19
CA PHE A 344 -20.33 13.82 -1.08
C PHE A 344 -20.37 15.33 -0.84
N GLU A 345 -19.41 16.04 -1.43
CA GLU A 345 -19.39 17.49 -1.61
C GLU A 345 -19.45 17.81 -3.12
N ASN A 346 -19.55 19.09 -3.48
CA ASN A 346 -19.46 19.54 -4.87
C ASN A 346 -18.41 20.65 -4.90
N LYS A 347 -17.14 20.25 -5.08
CA LYS A 347 -15.98 21.08 -4.76
C LYS A 347 -14.80 20.66 -5.62
N ASP A 348 -14.19 21.63 -6.31
CA ASP A 348 -12.97 21.41 -7.09
C ASP A 348 -11.77 21.28 -6.13
N ASP A 349 -11.45 20.06 -5.71
CA ASP A 349 -10.29 19.73 -4.88
C ASP A 349 -9.41 18.61 -5.43
N GLY A 350 -9.72 18.14 -6.63
CA GLY A 350 -9.04 17.06 -7.35
C GLY A 350 -9.65 15.69 -7.05
N SER A 351 -10.71 15.58 -6.24
CA SER A 351 -11.26 14.30 -5.80
C SER A 351 -12.71 14.12 -6.22
N PHE A 352 -12.98 13.10 -7.04
CA PHE A 352 -14.27 12.93 -7.74
C PHE A 352 -14.78 11.50 -7.68
N TRP A 353 -16.07 11.32 -7.96
CA TRP A 353 -16.73 10.02 -8.05
C TRP A 353 -17.04 9.61 -9.50
N MET A 354 -16.95 8.32 -9.76
CA MET A 354 -17.47 7.65 -10.96
C MET A 354 -17.99 6.25 -10.60
N THR A 355 -18.73 5.60 -11.50
CA THR A 355 -19.10 4.19 -11.29
C THR A 355 -17.91 3.27 -11.61
N PHE A 356 -17.97 2.03 -11.16
CA PHE A 356 -17.01 1.00 -11.53
C PHE A 356 -16.96 0.77 -13.05
N GLU A 357 -18.08 0.84 -13.76
CA GLU A 357 -18.12 0.66 -15.21
C GLU A 357 -17.41 1.79 -15.97
N ASP A 358 -17.60 3.04 -15.54
CA ASP A 358 -16.85 4.19 -16.08
C ASP A 358 -15.35 4.07 -15.72
N TRP A 359 -15.01 3.63 -14.49
CA TRP A 359 -13.62 3.42 -14.07
C TRP A 359 -12.88 2.37 -14.92
N ILE A 360 -13.52 1.23 -15.20
CA ILE A 360 -12.93 0.19 -16.08
C ILE A 360 -12.86 0.64 -17.54
N LYS A 361 -13.75 1.55 -17.97
CA LYS A 361 -13.76 2.06 -19.35
C LYS A 361 -12.67 3.10 -19.60
N GLU A 362 -12.38 3.97 -18.64
CA GLU A 362 -11.55 5.17 -18.84
C GLU A 362 -10.11 5.02 -18.28
N PHE A 363 -9.76 3.85 -17.73
CA PHE A 363 -8.41 3.52 -17.25
C PHE A 363 -7.93 2.14 -17.72
N GLU A 364 -6.70 2.06 -18.25
CA GLU A 364 -6.09 0.79 -18.71
C GLU A 364 -5.12 0.15 -17.72
N ILE A 365 -4.62 0.87 -16.71
CA ILE A 365 -3.69 0.32 -15.71
C ILE A 365 -4.30 0.47 -14.32
N PHE A 366 -4.31 -0.64 -13.57
CA PHE A 366 -4.69 -0.70 -12.17
C PHE A 366 -3.55 -1.28 -11.35
N ASN A 367 -3.20 -0.62 -10.24
CA ASN A 367 -2.18 -1.06 -9.31
C ASN A 367 -2.82 -1.33 -7.96
N PHE A 368 -2.69 -2.57 -7.46
CA PHE A 368 -3.22 -2.98 -6.16
C PHE A 368 -2.06 -3.34 -5.25
N CYS A 369 -2.08 -2.88 -4.00
CA CYS A 369 -1.05 -3.23 -3.03
C CYS A 369 -1.68 -3.69 -1.71
N ALA A 370 -1.61 -5.00 -1.47
CA ALA A 370 -2.02 -5.57 -0.20
C ALA A 370 -1.06 -5.13 0.90
N LEU A 371 -1.61 -4.67 2.02
CA LEU A 371 -0.84 -4.17 3.14
C LEU A 371 -0.28 -5.31 3.99
N PRO A 372 0.92 -5.14 4.58
CA PRO A 372 1.39 -6.09 5.58
C PRO A 372 0.50 -5.95 6.82
N HIS A 373 -0.11 -7.03 7.29
CA HIS A 373 -0.74 -7.01 8.61
C HIS A 373 0.35 -6.83 9.67
N LEU A 374 0.46 -5.60 10.18
CA LEU A 374 1.30 -5.28 11.32
C LEU A 374 0.58 -5.81 12.58
N ASP A 375 1.23 -6.74 13.27
CA ASP A 375 0.69 -7.34 14.50
C ASP A 375 0.71 -6.29 15.63
N SER A 376 -0.45 -5.66 15.80
CA SER A 376 -0.73 -4.68 16.82
C SER A 376 -2.17 -4.90 17.28
N ASN A 377 -2.32 -5.71 18.33
CA ASN A 377 -3.54 -5.91 19.13
C ASN A 377 -4.79 -6.42 18.38
N ARG A 378 -4.78 -7.72 18.04
CA ARG A 378 -5.94 -8.58 18.32
C ARG A 378 -5.58 -9.47 19.52
N GLU A 379 -6.52 -9.74 20.42
CA GLU A 379 -6.28 -10.54 21.65
C GLU A 379 -6.20 -12.06 21.38
N ASP A 380 -5.64 -12.46 20.24
CA ASP A 380 -5.63 -13.84 19.72
C ASP A 380 -4.36 -14.62 20.10
N GLY A 381 -3.98 -14.59 21.38
CA GLY A 381 -3.03 -15.53 22.00
C GLY A 381 -1.58 -15.54 21.49
N PRO A 382 -0.74 -16.51 21.96
CA PRO A 382 0.71 -16.54 21.68
C PRO A 382 1.12 -17.05 20.28
N GLN A 383 0.22 -17.09 19.30
CA GLN A 383 0.46 -17.65 17.96
C GLN A 383 -0.13 -16.78 16.84
N SER A 384 0.14 -15.47 16.85
CA SER A 384 -0.17 -14.65 15.67
C SER A 384 0.68 -15.12 14.48
N ASN A 385 0.02 -15.81 13.54
CA ASN A 385 0.67 -16.33 12.33
C ASN A 385 1.03 -15.15 11.42
N LYS A 386 2.29 -14.70 11.50
CA LYS A 386 2.87 -13.63 10.68
C LYS A 386 2.47 -13.80 9.21
N LYS A 387 1.62 -12.90 8.71
CA LYS A 387 1.15 -12.97 7.31
C LYS A 387 2.23 -12.63 6.29
N ASP A 388 3.29 -11.90 6.67
CA ASP A 388 4.46 -11.67 5.81
C ASP A 388 5.49 -12.80 6.01
N SER A 389 5.49 -13.77 5.08
CA SER A 389 6.55 -14.75 4.97
C SER A 389 7.48 -14.38 3.82
N PHE A 390 8.79 -14.35 4.08
CA PHE A 390 9.78 -14.07 3.05
C PHE A 390 11.02 -14.97 3.16
N ILE A 391 11.71 -15.13 2.05
CA ILE A 391 13.07 -15.66 1.96
C ILE A 391 13.92 -14.71 1.13
N SER A 392 15.24 -14.71 1.33
CA SER A 392 16.16 -13.80 0.65
C SER A 392 17.47 -14.48 0.26
N GLY A 393 18.17 -13.92 -0.72
CA GLY A 393 19.47 -14.38 -1.18
C GLY A 393 20.11 -13.40 -2.16
N PHE A 394 21.07 -13.90 -2.95
CA PHE A 394 21.79 -13.10 -3.94
C PHE A 394 21.84 -13.79 -5.30
N PHE A 395 21.69 -13.00 -6.36
CA PHE A 395 21.97 -13.40 -7.73
C PHE A 395 23.36 -12.91 -8.14
N LYS A 396 24.16 -13.80 -8.72
CA LYS A 396 25.51 -13.54 -9.23
C LYS A 396 25.54 -13.81 -10.74
N PRO A 397 25.69 -12.78 -11.59
CA PRO A 397 25.71 -12.96 -13.05
C PRO A 397 26.73 -14.01 -13.51
N GLY A 398 26.29 -14.96 -14.34
CA GLY A 398 27.08 -16.11 -14.81
C GLY A 398 27.21 -17.27 -13.80
N SER A 399 26.85 -17.07 -12.53
CA SER A 399 26.96 -18.06 -11.45
C SER A 399 25.60 -18.54 -10.96
N SER A 400 24.80 -17.69 -10.31
CA SER A 400 23.43 -18.02 -9.85
C SER A 400 22.32 -17.31 -10.63
N SER A 401 22.69 -16.41 -11.55
CA SER A 401 21.81 -15.81 -12.56
C SER A 401 22.48 -15.84 -13.94
N PRO A 402 21.72 -15.68 -15.05
CA PRO A 402 22.29 -15.55 -16.38
C PRO A 402 23.22 -14.33 -16.48
N ALA A 403 24.20 -14.37 -17.38
CA ALA A 403 25.18 -13.29 -17.55
C ALA A 403 24.66 -12.14 -18.42
N ILE A 404 23.73 -12.43 -19.34
CA ILE A 404 23.08 -11.44 -20.21
C ILE A 404 21.57 -11.76 -20.36
N PRO A 405 20.70 -10.75 -20.59
CA PRO A 405 19.24 -10.96 -20.58
C PRO A 405 18.74 -12.00 -21.59
N SER A 406 19.36 -12.08 -22.77
CA SER A 406 19.00 -13.02 -23.84
C SER A 406 19.22 -14.51 -23.49
N GLN A 407 19.85 -14.80 -22.35
CA GLN A 407 19.99 -16.15 -21.80
C GLN A 407 18.85 -16.54 -20.83
N LEU A 408 18.08 -15.58 -20.29
CA LEU A 408 17.15 -15.79 -19.18
C LEU A 408 16.11 -16.88 -19.47
N SER A 409 15.35 -16.76 -20.56
CA SER A 409 14.35 -17.77 -20.95
C SER A 409 14.96 -19.15 -21.25
N LYS A 410 16.15 -19.18 -21.87
CA LYS A 410 16.85 -20.41 -22.26
C LYS A 410 17.38 -21.21 -21.07
N THR A 411 17.79 -20.49 -20.03
CA THR A 411 18.45 -21.04 -18.83
C THR A 411 17.52 -21.15 -17.62
N PHE A 412 16.29 -20.61 -17.66
CA PHE A 412 15.40 -20.56 -16.50
C PHE A 412 15.11 -21.93 -15.84
N LEU A 413 15.04 -23.02 -16.60
CA LEU A 413 14.84 -24.35 -16.00
C LEU A 413 16.11 -24.96 -15.38
N GLU A 414 17.26 -24.32 -15.51
CA GLU A 414 18.52 -24.83 -14.95
C GLU A 414 18.59 -24.42 -13.49
N SER A 415 18.64 -25.41 -12.59
CA SER A 415 18.73 -25.25 -11.13
C SER A 415 19.89 -24.34 -10.68
N LYS A 416 20.92 -24.20 -11.52
CA LYS A 416 22.00 -23.23 -11.36
C LYS A 416 21.53 -21.77 -11.44
N PHE A 417 20.63 -21.44 -12.37
CA PHE A 417 20.30 -20.05 -12.77
C PHE A 417 18.91 -19.58 -12.32
N ASN A 418 18.08 -20.46 -11.77
CA ASN A 418 16.89 -20.08 -11.00
C ASN A 418 17.15 -20.12 -9.49
N ALA A 419 16.26 -19.51 -8.73
CA ALA A 419 16.05 -19.73 -7.32
C ALA A 419 14.67 -20.39 -7.12
N GLN A 420 14.54 -21.25 -6.10
CA GLN A 420 13.30 -21.99 -5.82
C GLN A 420 12.85 -21.85 -4.37
N ALA A 421 11.54 -21.87 -4.16
CA ALA A 421 10.90 -21.83 -2.85
C ALA A 421 9.68 -22.75 -2.81
N TYR A 422 9.30 -23.19 -1.62
CA TYR A 422 8.17 -24.08 -1.39
C TYR A 422 7.23 -23.56 -0.31
N PHE A 423 5.93 -23.70 -0.50
CA PHE A 423 4.93 -23.47 0.54
C PHE A 423 3.74 -24.43 0.42
N GLU A 424 2.93 -24.46 1.48
CA GLU A 424 1.71 -25.26 1.57
C GLU A 424 0.53 -24.32 1.85
N VAL A 425 -0.59 -24.56 1.18
CA VAL A 425 -1.88 -23.90 1.42
C VAL A 425 -2.72 -24.89 2.23
N THR A 426 -3.04 -24.55 3.46
CA THR A 426 -3.83 -25.38 4.38
C THR A 426 -5.32 -25.36 4.01
N GLU A 427 -6.04 -26.44 4.32
CA GLU A 427 -7.50 -26.46 4.18
C GLU A 427 -8.12 -25.40 5.11
N ASN A 428 -9.17 -24.72 4.65
CA ASN A 428 -10.00 -23.88 5.52
C ASN A 428 -11.11 -24.77 6.09
N ILE A 429 -11.06 -25.04 7.40
CA ILE A 429 -11.98 -25.99 8.07
C ILE A 429 -13.30 -25.30 8.47
N ILE A 430 -13.36 -23.97 8.42
CA ILE A 430 -14.44 -23.17 9.02
C ILE A 430 -15.76 -23.25 8.22
N GLU A 431 -15.71 -23.58 6.93
CA GLU A 431 -16.90 -23.75 6.08
C GLU A 431 -16.79 -25.05 5.27
N GLU A 432 -17.86 -25.85 5.20
CA GLU A 432 -17.87 -27.19 4.56
C GLU A 432 -17.71 -27.19 3.02
N LYS A 433 -17.45 -26.03 2.42
CA LYS A 433 -17.11 -25.88 1.01
C LYS A 433 -15.60 -25.65 0.89
N LYS A 434 -14.92 -26.45 0.05
CA LYS A 434 -13.47 -26.34 -0.21
C LYS A 434 -13.11 -24.99 -0.84
N GLN A 435 -12.95 -23.98 0.00
CA GLN A 435 -12.64 -22.62 -0.39
C GLN A 435 -11.17 -22.51 -0.81
N THR A 436 -10.94 -21.73 -1.86
CA THR A 436 -9.61 -21.27 -2.25
C THR A 436 -9.12 -20.18 -1.29
N ARG A 437 -7.83 -19.89 -1.30
CA ARG A 437 -7.20 -18.80 -0.53
C ARG A 437 -6.51 -17.83 -1.48
N LEU A 438 -6.79 -16.54 -1.31
CA LEU A 438 -5.99 -15.48 -1.92
C LEU A 438 -4.58 -15.48 -1.31
N VAL A 439 -3.57 -15.60 -2.18
CA VAL A 439 -2.14 -15.53 -1.81
C VAL A 439 -1.47 -14.51 -2.72
N TRP A 440 -0.87 -13.49 -2.10
CA TRP A 440 -0.05 -12.51 -2.80
C TRP A 440 1.40 -12.98 -2.78
N LEU A 441 2.10 -12.93 -3.91
CA LEU A 441 3.53 -13.24 -4.04
C LEU A 441 4.25 -12.03 -4.63
N GLN A 442 5.49 -11.77 -4.19
CA GLN A 442 6.31 -10.69 -4.77
C GLN A 442 7.77 -11.11 -4.89
N LEU A 443 8.41 -10.77 -6.00
CA LEU A 443 9.86 -10.76 -6.11
C LEU A 443 10.36 -9.32 -5.99
N LEU A 444 11.14 -9.04 -4.95
CA LEU A 444 11.91 -7.80 -4.81
C LEU A 444 13.39 -8.06 -5.10
N LEU A 445 14.03 -7.11 -5.77
CA LEU A 445 15.42 -7.13 -6.19
C LEU A 445 16.14 -5.84 -5.79
N ASP A 446 17.45 -5.92 -5.63
CA ASP A 446 18.35 -4.77 -5.55
C ASP A 446 18.59 -4.18 -6.95
N SER A 447 17.63 -3.38 -7.41
CA SER A 447 17.63 -2.73 -8.71
C SER A 447 17.02 -1.34 -8.58
N LYS A 448 17.72 -0.33 -9.09
CA LYS A 448 17.25 1.05 -9.15
C LYS A 448 16.17 1.19 -10.23
N ILE A 449 15.33 2.22 -10.09
CA ILE A 449 14.32 2.64 -11.08
C ILE A 449 14.91 2.78 -12.51
N THR A 450 16.14 3.28 -12.62
CA THR A 450 16.82 3.50 -13.91
C THR A 450 17.49 2.25 -14.50
N GLU A 451 17.55 1.14 -13.76
CA GLU A 451 18.25 -0.08 -14.18
C GLU A 451 17.32 -1.07 -14.86
N LYS A 452 17.64 -1.44 -16.10
CA LYS A 452 16.91 -2.48 -16.84
C LYS A 452 17.23 -3.85 -16.27
N THR A 453 16.32 -4.38 -15.48
CA THR A 453 16.37 -5.75 -14.96
C THR A 453 15.20 -6.54 -15.54
N GLN A 454 15.48 -7.76 -16.00
CA GLN A 454 14.48 -8.72 -16.47
C GLN A 454 14.25 -9.79 -15.42
N VAL A 455 13.00 -10.22 -15.24
CA VAL A 455 12.60 -11.28 -14.31
C VAL A 455 11.73 -12.32 -15.01
N ILE A 456 11.71 -13.52 -14.44
CA ILE A 456 10.81 -14.60 -14.86
C ILE A 456 10.44 -15.39 -13.59
N ILE A 457 9.16 -15.71 -13.40
CA ILE A 457 8.66 -16.40 -12.20
C ILE A 457 7.48 -17.32 -12.54
N ASP A 458 7.56 -18.54 -12.04
CA ASP A 458 6.58 -19.61 -12.26
C ASP A 458 6.16 -20.22 -10.92
N LEU A 459 4.84 -20.38 -10.76
CA LEU A 459 4.22 -21.15 -9.68
C LEU A 459 3.75 -22.50 -10.25
N TYR A 460 4.07 -23.60 -9.58
CA TYR A 460 3.62 -24.95 -9.94
C TYR A 460 2.95 -25.62 -8.75
N ARG A 461 1.82 -26.31 -8.97
CA ARG A 461 1.22 -27.20 -7.98
C ARG A 461 1.91 -28.56 -8.04
N ILE A 462 2.33 -29.10 -6.91
CA ILE A 462 3.11 -30.34 -6.83
C ILE A 462 2.49 -31.34 -5.84
N SER A 463 2.69 -32.64 -6.06
CA SER A 463 2.10 -33.69 -5.20
C SER A 463 2.94 -34.00 -3.96
N VAL A 464 4.26 -33.83 -4.05
CA VAL A 464 5.24 -34.25 -3.03
C VAL A 464 6.04 -33.05 -2.56
N LYS A 465 6.33 -32.98 -1.26
CA LYS A 465 7.17 -31.93 -0.67
C LYS A 465 8.63 -32.08 -1.16
N PRO A 466 9.24 -31.06 -1.78
CA PRO A 466 10.62 -31.12 -2.23
C PRO A 466 11.55 -31.11 -1.03
N LYS A 467 12.59 -31.96 -1.07
CA LYS A 467 13.68 -32.01 -0.06
C LYS A 467 14.93 -31.23 -0.48
N ARG A 468 15.01 -30.89 -1.77
CA ARG A 468 16.07 -30.10 -2.41
C ARG A 468 15.45 -29.29 -3.55
N LYS A 469 16.23 -28.37 -4.10
CA LYS A 469 15.99 -27.75 -5.41
C LYS A 469 15.68 -28.80 -6.48
N LEU A 470 14.69 -28.55 -7.32
CA LEU A 470 14.35 -29.41 -8.45
C LEU A 470 15.27 -29.13 -9.64
N GLU A 471 15.70 -30.19 -10.30
CA GLU A 471 16.54 -30.15 -11.50
C GLU A 471 15.73 -29.93 -12.78
N LYS A 472 16.43 -29.66 -13.88
CA LYS A 472 15.86 -29.30 -15.19
C LYS A 472 14.74 -30.24 -15.66
N GLU A 473 14.94 -31.55 -15.55
CA GLU A 473 13.93 -32.56 -15.96
C GLU A 473 12.76 -32.70 -14.97
N GLU A 474 12.95 -32.34 -13.70
CA GLU A 474 11.87 -32.32 -12.71
C GLU A 474 10.99 -31.07 -12.90
N LEU A 475 11.59 -29.90 -13.13
CA LEU A 475 10.87 -28.67 -13.51
C LEU A 475 10.14 -28.81 -14.85
N LYS A 476 10.73 -29.47 -15.85
CA LYS A 476 10.03 -29.80 -17.11
C LYS A 476 8.75 -30.61 -16.88
N LYS A 477 8.76 -31.58 -15.95
CA LYS A 477 7.56 -32.36 -15.59
C LYS A 477 6.52 -31.51 -14.86
N ALA A 478 6.96 -30.60 -13.98
CA ALA A 478 6.07 -29.67 -13.27
C ALA A 478 5.35 -28.66 -14.19
N ARG A 479 5.81 -28.45 -15.44
CA ARG A 479 5.14 -27.56 -16.42
C ARG A 479 3.65 -27.83 -16.60
N GLY A 480 3.25 -29.11 -16.61
CA GLY A 480 1.85 -29.49 -16.77
C GLY A 480 0.94 -29.09 -15.59
N SER A 481 1.52 -28.67 -14.47
CA SER A 481 0.81 -28.18 -13.28
C SER A 481 1.17 -26.74 -12.93
N LYS A 482 1.59 -25.93 -13.92
CA LYS A 482 1.74 -24.47 -13.77
C LYS A 482 0.39 -23.86 -13.33
N VAL A 483 0.49 -22.93 -12.39
CA VAL A 483 -0.63 -22.19 -11.81
C VAL A 483 -0.51 -20.75 -12.29
N LEU A 484 -1.59 -20.21 -12.84
CA LEU A 484 -1.62 -18.84 -13.33
C LEU A 484 -2.11 -17.89 -12.23
N PRO A 485 -1.56 -16.65 -12.18
CA PRO A 485 -2.09 -15.60 -11.31
C PRO A 485 -3.50 -15.18 -11.70
N LEU A 486 -4.23 -14.68 -10.70
CA LEU A 486 -5.46 -13.91 -10.84
C LEU A 486 -5.16 -12.46 -11.24
N ILE A 487 -4.05 -11.89 -10.76
CA ILE A 487 -3.53 -10.58 -11.20
C ILE A 487 -2.00 -10.61 -11.24
N PRO A 488 -1.33 -10.14 -12.31
CA PRO A 488 -1.88 -9.91 -13.66
C PRO A 488 -2.49 -11.20 -14.24
N PHE A 489 -3.34 -11.09 -15.26
CA PHE A 489 -3.67 -12.27 -16.08
C PHE A 489 -2.50 -12.53 -17.02
N SER A 490 -1.94 -13.75 -17.03
CA SER A 490 -0.77 -14.09 -17.85
C SER A 490 -0.81 -15.52 -18.39
N ARG A 491 -0.12 -15.75 -19.51
CA ARG A 491 0.01 -17.08 -20.14
C ARG A 491 1.47 -17.51 -20.24
N GLY A 492 1.84 -18.56 -19.49
CA GLY A 492 3.09 -19.27 -19.74
C GLY A 492 4.36 -18.53 -19.26
N TYR A 493 5.50 -18.81 -19.89
CA TYR A 493 6.83 -18.36 -19.46
C TYR A 493 7.18 -16.97 -20.01
N GLU A 494 6.59 -15.93 -19.44
CA GLU A 494 6.81 -14.55 -19.89
C GLU A 494 7.95 -13.87 -19.11
N ILE A 495 8.88 -13.25 -19.84
CA ILE A 495 9.90 -12.38 -19.23
C ILE A 495 9.26 -11.02 -19.00
N GLU A 496 9.32 -10.54 -17.76
CA GLU A 496 8.85 -9.21 -17.39
C GLU A 496 10.04 -8.26 -17.15
N ILE A 497 9.80 -6.96 -17.37
CA ILE A 497 10.69 -5.93 -16.84
C ILE A 497 10.42 -5.81 -15.33
N TYR A 498 11.49 -5.66 -14.56
CA TYR A 498 11.41 -5.53 -13.11
C TYR A 498 10.75 -4.22 -12.69
N LYS A 499 9.67 -4.31 -11.90
CA LYS A 499 8.91 -3.18 -11.36
C LYS A 499 8.21 -3.51 -10.04
N HIS A 500 8.93 -4.13 -9.12
CA HIS A 500 8.38 -4.71 -7.87
C HIS A 500 7.29 -5.76 -8.16
N ASN A 501 7.54 -6.62 -9.17
CA ASN A 501 6.57 -7.56 -9.73
C ASN A 501 5.98 -8.44 -8.62
N GLY A 502 4.68 -8.24 -8.39
CA GLY A 502 3.87 -9.04 -7.51
C GLY A 502 2.63 -9.55 -8.22
N TYR A 503 2.05 -10.59 -7.63
CA TYR A 503 1.08 -11.46 -8.23
C TYR A 503 0.04 -11.84 -7.17
N LEU A 504 -1.24 -11.74 -7.49
CA LEU A 504 -2.32 -12.30 -6.70
C LEU A 504 -2.70 -13.66 -7.29
N PHE A 505 -2.80 -14.70 -6.47
CA PHE A 505 -3.27 -16.02 -6.85
C PHE A 505 -4.48 -16.44 -6.03
N ASP A 506 -5.42 -17.16 -6.64
CA ASP A 506 -6.47 -17.87 -5.92
C ASP A 506 -6.14 -19.37 -5.84
N LEU A 507 -5.67 -19.83 -4.68
CA LEU A 507 -5.04 -21.14 -4.52
C LEU A 507 -5.92 -22.13 -3.76
N LYS A 508 -6.10 -23.33 -4.33
CA LYS A 508 -6.70 -24.47 -3.63
C LYS A 508 -5.74 -25.02 -2.58
N PRO A 509 -6.24 -25.64 -1.49
CA PRO A 509 -5.37 -26.36 -0.55
C PRO A 509 -4.44 -27.36 -1.26
N GLY A 510 -3.18 -27.42 -0.84
CA GLY A 510 -2.16 -28.20 -1.52
C GLY A 510 -0.74 -27.64 -1.38
N LYS A 511 0.15 -28.15 -2.22
CA LYS A 511 1.60 -27.90 -2.15
C LYS A 511 2.09 -27.21 -3.41
N TYR A 512 2.95 -26.22 -3.23
CA TYR A 512 3.32 -25.28 -4.29
C TYR A 512 4.82 -25.03 -4.33
N LEU A 513 5.38 -25.02 -5.55
CA LEU A 513 6.77 -24.66 -5.85
C LEU A 513 6.78 -23.35 -6.62
N ILE A 514 7.56 -22.39 -6.14
CA ILE A 514 7.90 -21.17 -6.88
C ILE A 514 9.30 -21.39 -7.46
N SER A 515 9.48 -21.11 -8.75
CA SER A 515 10.79 -20.97 -9.39
C SER A 515 10.88 -19.57 -9.97
N PHE A 516 11.98 -18.86 -9.73
CA PHE A 516 12.17 -17.48 -10.20
C PHE A 516 13.62 -17.23 -10.59
N ALA A 517 13.84 -16.36 -11.57
CA ALA A 517 15.17 -15.91 -11.97
C ALA A 517 15.14 -14.44 -12.37
N ALA A 518 16.29 -13.78 -12.28
CA ALA A 518 16.46 -12.40 -12.70
C ALA A 518 17.78 -12.21 -13.45
N CYS A 519 17.83 -11.27 -14.39
CA CYS A 519 19.04 -10.84 -15.05
C CYS A 519 19.06 -9.31 -15.14
N LYS A 520 20.11 -8.69 -14.59
CA LYS A 520 20.31 -7.24 -14.54
C LYS A 520 21.21 -6.82 -15.71
N GLU A 521 20.85 -5.79 -16.45
CA GLU A 521 21.74 -5.22 -17.47
C GLU A 521 22.91 -4.47 -16.81
N GLY A 522 24.12 -4.64 -17.36
CA GLY A 522 25.33 -3.97 -16.88
C GLY A 522 26.26 -4.85 -16.03
N LYS A 523 27.24 -4.22 -15.38
CA LYS A 523 28.24 -4.90 -14.54
C LYS A 523 27.82 -4.79 -13.07
N SER A 524 27.53 -5.93 -12.45
CA SER A 524 27.28 -6.05 -11.02
C SER A 524 27.82 -7.39 -10.54
N ASP A 525 28.63 -7.41 -9.47
CA ASP A 525 29.21 -8.65 -8.95
C ASP A 525 28.14 -9.57 -8.34
N GLN A 526 27.14 -8.97 -7.69
CA GLN A 526 25.94 -9.61 -7.18
C GLN A 526 24.84 -8.57 -6.92
N PHE A 527 23.59 -9.00 -6.89
CA PHE A 527 22.45 -8.19 -6.45
C PHE A 527 21.53 -9.01 -5.54
N ALA A 528 20.97 -8.37 -4.50
CA ALA A 528 20.10 -9.06 -3.55
C ALA A 528 18.72 -9.34 -4.15
N TRP A 529 18.05 -10.36 -3.61
CA TRP A 529 16.65 -10.66 -3.87
C TRP A 529 15.91 -11.04 -2.58
N LYS A 530 14.61 -10.76 -2.55
CA LYS A 530 13.67 -11.17 -1.50
C LYS A 530 12.37 -11.64 -2.17
N LEU A 531 12.05 -12.92 -2.02
CA LEU A 531 10.75 -13.47 -2.39
C LEU A 531 9.82 -13.38 -1.17
N ARG A 532 8.64 -12.79 -1.34
CA ARG A 532 7.65 -12.56 -0.29
C ARG A 532 6.33 -13.24 -0.61
N ALA A 533 5.58 -13.60 0.41
CA ALA A 533 4.23 -14.14 0.31
C ALA A 533 3.35 -13.57 1.42
N PHE A 534 2.18 -13.00 1.06
CA PHE A 534 1.12 -12.70 2.01
C PHE A 534 -0.03 -13.70 1.86
N GLY A 535 -0.42 -14.31 2.97
CA GLY A 535 -1.59 -15.17 3.07
C GLY A 535 -1.66 -15.83 4.45
N ASN A 536 -2.86 -16.18 4.91
CA ASN A 536 -3.05 -16.87 6.18
C ASN A 536 -2.30 -18.22 6.14
N ASP A 537 -1.42 -18.44 7.13
CA ASP A 537 -0.61 -19.65 7.34
C ASP A 537 0.44 -19.95 6.24
N ILE A 538 0.67 -19.03 5.30
CA ILE A 538 1.65 -19.23 4.23
C ILE A 538 3.06 -19.06 4.77
N LYS A 539 3.85 -20.14 4.71
CA LYS A 539 5.27 -20.14 5.06
C LYS A 539 6.14 -20.55 3.87
N LEU A 540 6.91 -19.61 3.34
CA LEU A 540 7.94 -19.88 2.34
C LEU A 540 9.12 -20.64 2.97
N ASN A 541 9.55 -21.69 2.29
CA ASN A 541 10.71 -22.51 2.64
C ASN A 541 11.73 -22.38 1.51
N ASN A 542 12.95 -21.97 1.83
CA ASN A 542 14.03 -21.81 0.86
C ASN A 542 14.57 -23.18 0.41
N LEU A 543 14.85 -23.33 -0.89
CA LEU A 543 15.43 -24.54 -1.49
C LEU A 543 16.80 -24.29 -2.14
N ASN A 544 17.39 -23.11 -1.94
CA ASN A 544 18.61 -22.63 -2.62
C ASN A 544 19.88 -22.75 -1.79
#